data_AF-A0A2V1CX54-F1
#
_entry.id   AF-A0A2V1CX54-F1
#
_cell.length_a   1.000
_cell.length_b   1.000
_cell.length_c   1.000
_cell.angle_alpha   90.00
_cell.angle_beta   90.00
_cell.angle_gamma   90.00
#
_symmetry.space_group_name_H-M   'P 1'
#
loop_
_entity.id
_entity.type
_entity.pdbx_description
1 polymer ?
#
loop_
_entity_poly.entity_id
_entity_poly.type
_entity_poly.pdbx_seq_one_letter_code
_entity_poly.pdbx_strand_id
1 'polypeptide(L)'
;MCQHYPSAFEDLTPVEECLIAKCHPVGTILKLRSGGRASPTNYNALRGHMIVIPQDPGPLLQILPSPELRLDNLIKVFWLGKQPPTSTDLKPFLRVRKDKVLTALYYLVQHNHLYRDITINHTMIEGWSDEFIPPEIADNIISLENPDHHEREG
;
A
#
# COMPACT_ATOMS: atom_id res chain seq x y z
N MET A 1 -22.37 -8.67 11.47
CA MET A 1 -21.93 -7.46 12.18
C MET A 1 -20.54 -7.12 11.68
N CYS A 2 -20.37 -5.98 11.02
CA CYS A 2 -19.07 -5.53 10.57
C CYS A 2 -18.20 -5.28 11.80
N GLN A 3 -17.03 -5.93 11.87
CA GLN A 3 -16.05 -5.67 12.93
C GLN A 3 -15.69 -4.18 12.88
N HIS A 4 -15.71 -3.52 14.05
CA HIS A 4 -15.26 -2.14 14.18
C HIS A 4 -13.80 -2.07 13.75
N TYR A 5 -13.51 -1.26 12.74
CA TYR A 5 -12.15 -1.06 12.25
C TYR A 5 -11.31 -0.38 13.34
N PRO A 6 -10.19 -0.95 13.79
CA PRO A 6 -9.42 -0.38 14.89
C PRO A 6 -8.84 1.00 14.55
N SER A 7 -8.95 1.94 15.49
CA SER A 7 -8.39 3.29 15.35
C SER A 7 -6.86 3.31 15.18
N ALA A 8 -6.16 2.26 15.64
CA ALA A 8 -4.73 2.08 15.42
C ALA A 8 -4.34 1.98 13.94
N PHE A 9 -5.28 1.65 13.06
CA PHE A 9 -5.08 1.53 11.61
C PHE A 9 -5.77 2.64 10.81
N GLU A 10 -6.40 3.61 11.49
CA GLU A 10 -7.01 4.75 10.80
C GLU A 10 -5.95 5.62 10.14
N ASP A 11 -6.24 6.01 8.91
CA ASP A 11 -5.42 6.88 8.07
C ASP A 11 -4.00 6.38 7.80
N LEU A 12 -3.72 5.08 7.88
CA LEU A 12 -2.43 4.55 7.45
C LEU A 12 -2.23 4.80 5.95
N THR A 13 -1.04 5.23 5.57
CA THR A 13 -0.69 5.30 4.15
C THR A 13 -0.40 3.90 3.62
N PRO A 14 -0.54 3.66 2.31
CA PRO A 14 -0.15 2.37 1.69
C PRO A 14 1.28 1.95 2.02
N VAL A 15 2.19 2.91 2.21
CA VAL A 15 3.58 2.65 2.62
C VAL A 15 3.65 2.16 4.07
N GLU A 16 2.93 2.81 4.98
CA GLU A 16 2.84 2.37 6.38
C GLU A 16 2.19 0.99 6.51
N GLU A 17 1.15 0.70 5.70
CA GLU A 17 0.53 -0.63 5.62
C GLU A 17 1.54 -1.71 5.18
N CYS A 18 2.40 -1.39 4.21
CA CYS A 18 3.49 -2.30 3.83
C CYS A 18 4.43 -2.54 5.01
N LEU A 19 4.87 -1.50 5.73
CA LEU A 19 5.81 -1.64 6.84
C LEU A 19 5.31 -2.54 7.98
N ILE A 20 3.99 -2.72 8.12
CA ILE A 20 3.36 -3.58 9.13
C ILE A 20 2.84 -4.92 8.58
N ALA A 21 3.03 -5.21 7.29
CA ALA A 21 2.57 -6.45 6.67
C ALA A 21 3.57 -7.59 6.87
N LYS A 22 3.09 -8.80 7.22
CA LYS A 22 3.94 -10.00 7.31
C LYS A 22 4.35 -10.58 5.95
N CYS A 23 3.70 -10.16 4.88
CA CYS A 23 3.97 -10.61 3.52
C CYS A 23 3.44 -9.59 2.53
N HIS A 24 4.06 -9.53 1.36
CA HIS A 24 3.70 -8.60 0.30
C HIS A 24 3.31 -9.38 -0.95
N PRO A 25 2.10 -9.16 -1.51
CA PRO A 25 1.76 -9.75 -2.79
C PRO A 25 2.58 -9.10 -3.90
N VAL A 26 3.09 -9.90 -4.84
CA VAL A 26 3.93 -9.42 -5.96
C VAL A 26 3.11 -8.61 -6.98
N GLY A 27 1.78 -8.74 -6.99
CA GLY A 27 0.90 -7.87 -7.77
C GLY A 27 -0.54 -8.39 -7.90
N THR A 28 -1.50 -7.47 -8.02
CA THR A 28 -2.90 -7.75 -8.37
C THR A 28 -3.30 -6.87 -9.54
N ILE A 29 -3.69 -7.47 -10.68
CA ILE A 29 -4.15 -6.73 -11.88
C ILE A 29 -5.68 -6.86 -11.97
N LEU A 30 -6.38 -5.73 -11.85
CA LEU A 30 -7.83 -5.66 -11.97
C LEU A 30 -8.22 -4.80 -13.17
N LYS A 31 -8.87 -5.41 -14.17
CA LYS A 31 -9.49 -4.67 -15.27
C LYS A 31 -11.00 -4.60 -15.05
N LEU A 32 -11.48 -3.44 -14.62
CA LEU A 32 -12.87 -3.20 -14.27
C LEU A 32 -13.58 -2.38 -15.35
N ARG A 33 -14.86 -2.66 -15.59
CA ARG A 33 -15.74 -1.86 -16.46
C ARG A 33 -17.03 -1.54 -15.74
N SER A 34 -17.56 -0.33 -15.96
CA SER A 34 -18.92 0.01 -15.51
C SER A 34 -19.90 -0.97 -16.16
N GLY A 35 -20.74 -1.62 -15.36
CA GLY A 35 -21.82 -2.46 -15.87
C GLY A 35 -22.77 -1.57 -16.65
N GLY A 36 -22.67 -1.58 -17.98
CA GLY A 36 -23.22 -0.58 -18.90
C GLY A 36 -24.75 -0.45 -18.98
N ARG A 37 -25.50 -0.71 -17.92
CA ARG A 37 -26.92 -0.34 -17.78
C ARG A 37 -27.22 0.07 -16.34
N ALA A 38 -27.65 1.31 -16.17
CA ALA A 38 -28.33 1.80 -14.98
C ALA A 38 -29.70 1.09 -14.88
N SER A 39 -29.71 -0.13 -14.36
CA SER A 39 -30.93 -0.83 -13.96
C SER A 39 -31.16 -0.56 -12.47
N PRO A 40 -32.39 -0.21 -12.03
CA PRO A 40 -32.70 0.00 -10.61
C PRO A 40 -32.54 -1.25 -9.74
N THR A 41 -32.28 -2.41 -10.34
CA THR A 41 -32.00 -3.69 -9.67
C THR A 41 -30.54 -4.12 -9.71
N ASN A 42 -29.66 -3.36 -10.39
CA ASN A 42 -28.23 -3.66 -10.38
C ASN A 42 -27.61 -3.05 -9.12
N TYR A 43 -27.26 -3.92 -8.16
CA TYR A 43 -26.18 -3.60 -7.22
C TYR A 43 -24.95 -3.17 -8.02
N ASN A 44 -24.06 -2.33 -7.45
CA ASN A 44 -22.81 -1.84 -8.06
C ASN A 44 -21.87 -3.01 -8.42
N ALA A 45 -22.23 -3.80 -9.42
CA ALA A 45 -21.57 -5.03 -9.78
C ALA A 45 -20.41 -4.66 -10.70
N LEU A 46 -19.20 -4.71 -10.15
CA LEU A 46 -17.97 -4.73 -10.94
C LEU A 46 -18.02 -5.93 -11.89
N ARG A 47 -17.93 -5.67 -13.19
CA ARG A 47 -17.69 -6.71 -14.19
C ARG A 47 -16.26 -6.57 -14.72
N GLY A 48 -15.46 -7.62 -14.58
CA GLY A 48 -14.06 -7.60 -14.97
C GLY A 48 -13.49 -9.01 -15.05
N HIS A 49 -12.32 -9.12 -15.69
CA HIS A 49 -11.52 -10.34 -15.65
C HIS A 49 -10.59 -10.25 -14.43
N MET A 50 -10.56 -11.30 -13.62
CA MET A 50 -9.62 -11.48 -12.53
C MET A 50 -8.64 -12.57 -12.92
N ILE A 51 -7.36 -12.28 -12.88
CA ILE A 51 -6.30 -13.27 -13.03
C ILE A 51 -5.65 -13.44 -11.66
N VAL A 52 -5.75 -14.64 -11.09
CA VAL A 52 -5.05 -15.00 -9.86
C VAL A 52 -3.83 -15.81 -10.25
N ILE A 53 -2.66 -15.22 -10.12
CA ILE A 53 -1.38 -15.89 -10.38
C ILE A 53 -0.88 -16.44 -9.05
N PRO A 54 -0.60 -17.76 -8.93
CA PRO A 54 0.02 -18.32 -7.75
C PRO A 54 1.30 -17.55 -7.42
N GLN A 55 1.33 -16.97 -6.23
CA GLN A 55 2.53 -16.34 -5.70
C GLN A 55 3.25 -17.38 -4.84
N ASP A 56 4.57 -17.38 -4.88
CA ASP A 56 5.41 -17.99 -3.84
C ASP A 56 5.93 -16.84 -2.95
N PRO A 57 5.06 -16.20 -2.15
CA PRO A 57 5.55 -15.29 -1.13
C PRO A 57 6.30 -16.21 -0.17
N GLY A 58 7.59 -15.97 0.02
CA GLY A 58 8.39 -16.77 0.95
C GLY A 58 7.78 -16.81 2.37
N PRO A 59 8.50 -17.38 3.35
CA PRO A 59 7.99 -17.48 4.71
C PRO A 59 7.51 -16.13 5.24
N LEU A 60 6.40 -16.13 5.99
CA LEU A 60 5.88 -14.91 6.61
C LEU A 60 6.97 -14.26 7.47
N LEU A 61 7.13 -12.95 7.31
CA LEU A 61 8.08 -12.15 8.05
C LEU A 61 7.80 -12.25 9.55
N GLN A 62 8.85 -12.47 10.33
CA GLN A 62 8.80 -12.50 11.79
C GLN A 62 9.43 -11.26 12.43
N ILE A 63 10.08 -10.41 11.65
CA ILE A 63 10.67 -9.15 12.10
C ILE A 63 10.03 -8.03 11.29
N LEU A 64 9.37 -7.07 11.93
CA LEU A 64 8.69 -5.95 11.28
C LEU A 64 9.10 -4.59 11.87
N PRO A 65 9.33 -3.56 11.04
CA PRO A 65 9.48 -3.63 9.59
C PRO A 65 10.65 -4.53 9.18
N SER A 66 10.51 -5.24 8.06
CA SER A 66 11.57 -6.12 7.56
C SER A 66 12.74 -5.28 7.04
N PRO A 67 13.99 -5.56 7.46
CA PRO A 67 15.16 -4.85 6.94
C PRO A 67 15.46 -5.19 5.47
N GLU A 68 14.92 -6.28 4.95
CA GLU A 68 14.98 -6.69 3.55
C GLU A 68 13.86 -6.09 2.69
N LEU A 69 12.92 -5.36 3.29
CA LEU A 69 11.83 -4.73 2.57
C LEU A 69 12.37 -3.69 1.58
N ARG A 70 11.95 -3.80 0.33
CA ARG A 70 12.24 -2.88 -0.76
C ARG A 70 10.93 -2.27 -1.24
N LEU A 71 10.59 -1.08 -0.74
CA LEU A 71 9.28 -0.48 -1.03
C LEU A 71 9.14 -0.11 -2.51
N ASP A 72 10.25 0.24 -3.16
CA ASP A 72 10.31 0.54 -4.59
C ASP A 72 9.97 -0.67 -5.49
N ASN A 73 10.11 -1.90 -4.98
CA ASN A 73 9.67 -3.11 -5.69
C ASN A 73 8.17 -3.34 -5.57
N LEU A 74 7.55 -2.85 -4.50
CA LEU A 74 6.13 -3.07 -4.21
C LEU A 74 5.24 -1.92 -4.68
N ILE A 75 5.77 -0.70 -4.63
CA ILE A 75 5.04 0.53 -4.89
C ILE A 75 5.72 1.25 -6.05
N LYS A 76 5.05 1.28 -7.20
CA LYS A 76 5.44 2.10 -8.35
C LYS A 76 4.52 3.32 -8.43
N VAL A 77 5.14 4.50 -8.46
CA VAL A 77 4.42 5.77 -8.49
C VAL A 77 4.57 6.38 -9.88
N PHE A 78 3.43 6.55 -10.55
CA PHE A 78 3.33 7.26 -11.81
C PHE A 78 2.69 8.62 -11.55
N TRP A 79 3.42 9.68 -11.86
CA TRP A 79 2.93 11.06 -11.74
C TRP A 79 2.48 11.58 -13.09
N LEU A 80 1.20 11.91 -13.21
CA LEU A 80 0.61 12.51 -14.41
C LEU A 80 0.44 14.00 -14.17
N GLY A 81 1.38 14.80 -14.67
CA GLY A 81 1.37 16.24 -14.45
C GLY A 81 2.42 16.97 -15.26
N LYS A 82 2.16 18.24 -15.57
CA LYS A 82 3.08 19.11 -16.33
C LYS A 82 4.32 19.53 -15.53
N GLN A 83 4.25 19.42 -14.20
CA GLN A 83 5.33 19.76 -13.29
C GLN A 83 5.61 18.56 -12.38
N PRO A 84 6.86 18.38 -11.93
CA PRO A 84 7.21 17.35 -10.96
C PRO A 84 6.36 17.47 -9.68
N PRO A 85 6.03 16.35 -9.01
CA PRO A 85 5.27 16.38 -7.77
C PRO A 85 6.05 17.07 -6.66
N THR A 86 5.36 17.87 -5.85
CA THR A 86 5.93 18.42 -4.63
C THR A 86 5.81 17.43 -3.47
N SER A 87 6.56 17.65 -2.39
CA SER A 87 6.42 16.82 -1.18
C SER A 87 4.98 16.80 -0.65
N THR A 88 4.26 17.93 -0.71
CA THR A 88 2.87 18.03 -0.25
C THR A 88 1.93 17.15 -1.07
N ASP A 89 2.17 17.01 -2.38
CA ASP A 89 1.37 16.16 -3.25
C ASP A 89 1.56 14.67 -2.92
N LEU A 90 2.78 14.29 -2.50
CA LEU A 90 3.16 12.91 -2.22
C LEU A 90 2.78 12.45 -0.81
N LYS A 91 2.81 13.35 0.19
CA LYS A 91 2.60 13.03 1.61
C LYS A 91 1.32 12.25 1.92
N PRO A 92 0.14 12.56 1.33
CA PRO A 92 -1.07 11.79 1.61
C PRO A 92 -0.97 10.29 1.29
N PHE A 93 -0.05 9.90 0.40
CA PHE A 93 0.06 8.54 -0.11
C PHE A 93 1.35 7.84 0.30
N LEU A 94 2.47 8.57 0.36
CA LEU A 94 3.80 7.99 0.48
C LEU A 94 4.49 8.28 1.83
N ARG A 95 3.88 9.14 2.65
CA ARG A 95 4.44 9.48 3.95
C ARG A 95 4.47 8.27 4.86
N VAL A 96 5.57 8.15 5.61
CA VAL A 96 5.70 7.29 6.78
C VAL A 96 5.76 8.18 8.01
N ARG A 97 4.87 7.93 8.96
CA ARG A 97 4.88 8.50 10.31
C ARG A 97 5.28 7.43 11.31
N LYS A 98 6.33 7.72 12.07
CA LYS A 98 6.96 6.79 13.01
C LYS A 98 5.98 6.31 14.09
N ASP A 99 5.20 7.23 14.65
CA ASP A 99 4.22 6.95 15.70
C ASP A 99 3.09 6.04 15.22
N LYS A 100 2.57 6.27 14.00
CA LYS A 100 1.52 5.46 13.38
C LYS A 100 1.97 4.02 13.16
N VAL A 101 3.16 3.81 12.59
CA VAL A 101 3.72 2.47 12.36
C VAL A 101 3.90 1.72 13.69
N LEU A 102 4.50 2.36 14.70
CA LEU A 102 4.67 1.75 16.02
C LEU A 102 3.33 1.40 16.68
N THR A 103 2.37 2.33 16.66
CA THR A 103 1.04 2.13 17.26
C THR A 103 0.33 0.95 16.60
N ALA A 104 0.39 0.86 15.27
CA ALA A 104 -0.19 -0.24 14.52
C ALA A 104 0.49 -1.58 14.86
N LEU A 105 1.82 -1.64 14.92
CA LEU A 105 2.57 -2.86 15.27
C LEU A 105 2.26 -3.33 16.69
N TYR A 106 2.26 -2.43 17.67
CA TYR A 106 1.91 -2.79 19.05
C TYR A 106 0.47 -3.30 19.16
N TYR A 107 -0.47 -2.65 18.48
CA TYR A 107 -1.86 -3.10 18.42
C TYR A 107 -1.95 -4.51 17.81
N LEU A 108 -1.24 -4.76 16.71
CA LEU A 108 -1.20 -6.07 16.05
C LEU A 108 -0.65 -7.16 16.97
N VAL A 109 0.49 -6.92 17.63
CA VAL A 109 1.08 -7.87 18.59
C VAL A 109 0.11 -8.21 19.72
N GLN A 110 -0.60 -7.19 20.23
CA GLN A 110 -1.52 -7.36 21.35
C GLN A 110 -2.83 -8.08 20.96
N HIS A 111 -3.38 -7.78 19.79
CA HIS A 111 -4.76 -8.16 19.43
C HIS A 111 -4.87 -9.19 18.30
N ASN A 112 -3.81 -9.41 17.53
CA ASN A 112 -3.81 -10.34 16.40
C ASN A 112 -2.90 -11.54 16.68
N HIS A 113 -3.49 -12.73 16.84
CA HIS A 113 -2.76 -13.98 17.10
C HIS A 113 -1.71 -14.31 16.02
N LEU A 114 -1.89 -13.87 14.77
CA LEU A 114 -0.91 -14.06 13.70
C LEU A 114 0.33 -13.18 13.85
N TYR A 115 0.24 -12.12 14.66
CA TYR A 115 1.30 -11.16 14.95
C TYR A 115 1.90 -11.32 16.35
N ARG A 116 1.37 -12.20 17.19
CA ARG A 116 1.81 -12.33 18.59
C ARG A 116 3.31 -12.57 18.75
N ASP A 117 3.89 -13.33 17.82
CA ASP A 117 5.29 -13.77 17.89
C ASP A 117 6.24 -12.96 17.00
N ILE A 118 5.77 -11.84 16.42
CA ILE A 118 6.67 -10.99 15.63
C ILE A 118 7.60 -10.19 16.54
N THR A 119 8.82 -9.97 16.10
CA THR A 119 9.76 -9.02 16.69
C THR A 119 9.60 -7.66 16.03
N ILE A 120 9.33 -6.62 16.83
CA ILE A 120 9.34 -5.25 16.32
C ILE A 120 10.79 -4.79 16.18
N ASN A 121 11.16 -4.34 14.99
CA ASN A 121 12.50 -3.88 14.64
C ASN A 121 12.74 -2.46 15.15
N HIS A 122 12.93 -2.32 16.47
CA HIS A 122 13.14 -1.02 17.10
C HIS A 122 14.41 -0.31 16.62
N THR A 123 15.49 -1.04 16.34
CA THR A 123 16.75 -0.46 15.87
C THR A 123 16.59 0.24 14.53
N MET A 124 15.81 -0.33 13.61
CA MET A 124 15.46 0.32 12.35
C MET A 124 14.59 1.56 12.56
N ILE A 125 13.55 1.45 13.39
CA ILE A 125 12.60 2.56 13.63
C ILE A 125 13.23 3.72 14.41
N GLU A 126 14.18 3.46 15.31
CA GLU A 126 14.89 4.48 16.08
C GLU A 126 15.66 5.44 15.17
N GLY A 127 16.22 4.94 14.06
CA GLY A 127 16.92 5.74 13.06
C GLY A 127 16.01 6.61 12.20
N TRP A 128 14.69 6.45 12.25
CA TRP A 128 13.75 7.25 11.47
C TRP A 128 13.52 8.63 12.09
N SER A 129 13.37 9.63 11.21
CA SER A 129 12.70 10.88 11.56
C SER A 129 11.22 10.64 11.90
N ASP A 130 10.58 11.59 12.58
CA ASP A 130 9.16 11.47 12.97
C ASP A 130 8.24 11.27 11.76
N GLU A 131 8.58 11.95 10.66
CA GLU A 131 7.85 11.90 9.39
C GLU A 131 8.84 11.97 8.22
N PHE A 132 8.68 11.09 7.21
CA PHE A 132 9.46 11.14 5.98
C PHE A 132 8.72 10.50 4.80
N ILE A 133 9.21 10.72 3.57
CA ILE A 133 8.84 9.92 2.39
C ILE A 133 10.04 9.02 2.10
N PRO A 134 9.87 7.69 1.95
CA PRO A 134 10.99 6.80 1.65
C PRO A 134 11.74 7.25 0.39
N PRO A 135 13.07 7.48 0.49
CA PRO A 135 13.84 8.00 -0.63
C PRO A 135 13.82 7.04 -1.83
N GLU A 136 13.84 5.74 -1.58
CA GLU A 136 13.73 4.71 -2.61
C GLU A 136 12.44 4.79 -3.44
N ILE A 137 11.33 5.30 -2.90
CA ILE A 137 10.12 5.55 -3.68
C ILE A 137 10.23 6.90 -4.39
N ALA A 138 10.65 7.95 -3.66
CA ALA A 138 10.73 9.31 -4.18
C ALA A 138 11.66 9.42 -5.39
N ASP A 139 12.80 8.72 -5.36
CA ASP A 139 13.81 8.73 -6.42
C ASP A 139 13.38 7.93 -7.67
N ASN A 140 12.36 7.07 -7.54
CA ASN A 140 11.88 6.19 -8.60
C ASN A 140 10.50 6.61 -9.16
N ILE A 141 10.05 7.84 -8.90
CA ILE A 141 8.79 8.37 -9.45
C ILE A 141 8.92 8.56 -10.96
N ILE A 142 8.01 7.96 -11.72
CA ILE A 142 7.96 8.10 -13.17
C ILE A 142 6.98 9.22 -13.51
N SER A 143 7.49 10.33 -14.05
CA SER A 143 6.66 11.43 -14.55
C SER A 143 6.26 11.17 -16.00
N LEU A 144 4.95 11.21 -16.27
CA LEU A 144 4.37 11.00 -17.60
C LEU A 144 3.77 12.32 -18.09
N GLU A 145 4.28 12.84 -19.20
CA GLU A 145 3.89 14.14 -19.76
C GLU A 145 2.59 14.08 -20.59
N ASN A 146 2.18 12.89 -21.04
CA ASN A 146 0.99 12.68 -21.86
C ASN A 146 0.06 11.64 -21.21
N PRO A 147 -1.26 11.91 -21.12
CA PRO A 147 -2.22 10.84 -20.96
C PRO A 147 -2.20 10.03 -22.26
N ASP A 148 -1.84 8.75 -22.20
CA ASP A 148 -1.92 7.87 -23.36
C ASP A 148 -3.35 7.87 -23.92
N HIS A 149 -3.56 8.62 -25.01
CA HIS A 149 -4.75 8.52 -25.87
C HIS A 149 -4.63 7.28 -26.76
N HIS A 150 -4.62 6.10 -26.15
CA HIS A 150 -4.83 4.84 -26.86
C HIS A 150 -5.83 3.96 -26.13
N GLU A 151 -7.00 4.53 -25.82
CA GLU A 151 -8.22 3.73 -25.78
C GLU A 151 -8.51 3.27 -27.22
N ARG A 152 -8.03 2.08 -27.59
CA ARG A 152 -8.59 1.38 -28.75
C ARG A 152 -10.00 0.96 -28.35
N GLU A 153 -10.99 1.66 -28.88
CA GLU A 153 -12.36 1.18 -28.94
C GLU A 153 -12.36 -0.22 -29.55
N GLY A 154 -12.85 -1.19 -28.79
CA GLY A 154 -13.01 -2.58 -29.18
C GLY A 154 -14.24 -3.16 -28.51
#